data_AF-A0AB39HF25-F1
#
_entry.id   AF-A0AB39HF25-F1
#
_cell.length_a   1.000
_cell.length_b   1.000
_cell.length_c   1.000
_cell.angle_alpha   90.00
_cell.angle_beta   90.00
_cell.angle_gamma   90.00
#
_symmetry.space_group_name_H-M   'P 1'
#
loop_
_entity.id
_entity.type
_entity.pdbx_description
1 polymer ?
#
loop_
_entity_poly.entity_id
_entity_poly.type
_entity_poly.pdbx_seq_one_letter_code
_entity_poly.pdbx_strand_id
1 'polypeptide(L)'
;MTDEERIELQKNNPLHGLKLETLLEELVDFYGWDILDTAMRFNCFHTNPSIASSVKYLKKTQWAREKIENFYLYRFKRMPRASNEEFALPPRARTFPHGLKPKQPMELTVDSILASQAKAASAHKERSKLR
;
A
#
# COMPACT_ATOMS: atom_id res chain seq x y z
N MET A 1 -23.92 1.56 -11.64
CA MET A 1 -23.21 2.67 -10.99
C MET A 1 -23.10 3.77 -12.02
N THR A 2 -23.76 4.89 -11.79
CA THR A 2 -23.61 6.09 -12.64
C THR A 2 -22.22 6.70 -12.41
N ASP A 3 -21.75 7.52 -13.35
CA ASP A 3 -20.47 8.21 -13.19
C ASP A 3 -20.47 9.14 -11.97
N GLU A 4 -21.62 9.74 -11.65
CA GLU A 4 -21.83 10.58 -10.47
C GLU A 4 -21.65 9.79 -9.17
N GLU A 5 -22.29 8.62 -9.06
CA GLU A 5 -22.15 7.72 -7.91
C GLU A 5 -20.69 7.28 -7.73
N ARG A 6 -19.99 7.00 -8.84
CA ARG A 6 -18.59 6.59 -8.82
C ARG A 6 -17.68 7.71 -8.28
N ILE A 7 -17.89 8.94 -8.73
CA ILE A 7 -17.14 10.12 -8.28
C ILE A 7 -17.36 10.33 -6.78
N GLU A 8 -18.59 10.19 -6.31
CA GLU A 8 -18.91 10.35 -4.89
C GLU A 8 -18.24 9.27 -4.02
N LEU A 9 -18.29 8.01 -4.45
CA LEU A 9 -17.63 6.91 -3.75
C LEU A 9 -16.10 7.00 -3.80
N GLN A 10 -15.53 7.63 -4.84
CA GLN A 10 -14.09 7.86 -4.92
C GLN A 10 -13.63 8.92 -3.91
N LYS A 11 -14.45 9.92 -3.58
CA LYS A 11 -14.11 10.92 -2.54
C LYS A 11 -13.92 10.29 -1.16
N ASN A 12 -14.55 9.13 -0.91
CA ASN A 12 -14.39 8.37 0.34
C ASN A 12 -13.03 7.64 0.42
N ASN A 13 -12.25 7.61 -0.66
CA ASN A 13 -10.94 6.97 -0.66
C ASN A 13 -9.98 7.72 0.27
N PRO A 14 -9.32 7.06 1.25
CA PRO A 14 -8.35 7.72 2.14
C PRO A 14 -7.16 8.39 1.42
N LEU A 15 -6.91 8.04 0.15
CA LEU A 15 -5.88 8.67 -0.68
C LEU A 15 -6.38 9.93 -1.41
N HIS A 16 -7.68 10.22 -1.38
CA HIS A 16 -8.26 11.38 -2.06
C HIS A 16 -7.73 12.68 -1.44
N GLY A 17 -7.08 13.51 -2.25
CA GLY A 17 -6.43 14.75 -1.78
C GLY A 17 -5.17 14.58 -0.93
N LEU A 18 -4.78 13.34 -0.59
CA LEU A 18 -3.61 13.07 0.25
C LEU A 18 -2.31 13.24 -0.56
N LYS A 19 -1.43 14.11 -0.06
CA LYS A 19 -0.09 14.32 -0.61
C LYS A 19 0.80 13.10 -0.37
N LEU A 20 1.70 12.83 -1.31
CA LEU A 20 2.61 11.69 -1.22
C LEU A 20 3.65 11.87 -0.12
N GLU A 21 4.08 13.11 0.13
CA GLU A 21 4.96 13.44 1.26
C GLU A 21 4.31 13.02 2.59
N THR A 22 3.08 13.50 2.85
CA THR A 22 2.33 13.20 4.08
C THR A 22 2.04 11.72 4.25
N LEU A 23 1.68 11.03 3.17
CA LEU A 23 1.47 9.58 3.20
C LEU A 23 2.74 8.86 3.67
N LEU A 24 3.91 9.25 3.13
CA LEU A 24 5.18 8.61 3.49
C LEU A 24 5.59 8.95 4.92
N GLU A 25 5.42 10.20 5.35
CA GLU A 25 5.66 10.62 6.74
C GLU A 25 4.86 9.79 7.73
N GLU A 26 3.54 9.64 7.53
CA GLU A 26 2.68 8.81 8.39
C GLU A 26 3.15 7.34 8.47
N LEU A 27 3.64 6.80 7.34
CA LEU A 27 4.14 5.42 7.32
C LEU A 27 5.48 5.29 8.04
N VAL A 28 6.40 6.24 7.86
CA VAL A 28 7.71 6.23 8.50
C VAL A 28 7.58 6.47 9.99
N ASP A 29 6.70 7.37 10.42
CA ASP A 29 6.47 7.66 11.83
C ASP A 29 5.93 6.44 12.60
N PHE A 30 5.09 5.63 11.95
CA PHE A 30 4.51 4.44 12.58
C PHE A 30 5.37 3.17 12.44
N TYR A 31 5.93 2.92 11.25
CA TYR A 31 6.66 1.67 10.95
C TYR A 31 8.18 1.81 10.96
N GLY A 32 8.71 3.01 10.77
CA GLY A 32 10.13 3.20 10.51
C GLY A 32 10.59 2.66 9.14
N TRP A 33 11.83 2.97 8.80
CA TRP A 33 12.40 2.60 7.49
C TRP A 33 12.66 1.10 7.35
N ASP A 34 13.09 0.41 8.41
CA ASP A 34 13.45 -1.01 8.34
C ASP A 34 12.26 -1.91 7.98
N ILE A 35 11.10 -1.63 8.57
CA ILE A 35 9.86 -2.36 8.27
C ILE A 35 9.40 -2.06 6.84
N LEU A 36 9.45 -0.79 6.43
CA LEU A 36 9.04 -0.38 5.09
C LEU A 36 9.96 -0.95 4.01
N ASP A 37 11.28 -0.98 4.24
CA ASP A 37 12.24 -1.63 3.35
C ASP A 37 12.00 -3.14 3.28
N THR A 38 11.79 -3.81 4.42
CA THR A 38 11.48 -5.25 4.44
C THR A 38 10.18 -5.57 3.68
N ALA A 39 9.16 -4.72 3.83
CA ALA A 39 7.86 -4.89 3.17
C ALA A 39 7.90 -4.59 1.67
N MET A 40 8.61 -3.53 1.26
CA MET A 40 8.57 -3.00 -0.11
C MET A 40 9.76 -3.41 -0.96
N ARG A 41 10.92 -3.58 -0.33
CA ARG A 41 12.24 -3.78 -0.95
C ARG A 41 12.56 -2.68 -1.96
N PHE A 42 12.37 -1.43 -1.54
CA PHE A 42 12.69 -0.27 -2.35
C PHE A 42 14.09 0.21 -2.02
N ASN A 43 14.93 0.38 -3.03
CA ASN A 43 16.32 0.79 -2.83
C ASN A 43 16.45 2.14 -2.11
N CYS A 44 15.48 3.05 -2.28
CA CYS A 44 15.45 4.35 -1.60
C CYS A 44 15.13 4.27 -0.09
N PHE A 45 14.60 3.13 0.39
CA PHE A 45 14.36 2.88 1.82
C PHE A 45 15.55 2.19 2.49
N HIS A 46 16.37 1.49 1.69
CA HIS A 46 17.57 0.80 2.18
C HIS A 46 18.78 1.73 2.29
N THR A 47 19.05 2.53 1.24
CA THR A 47 20.29 3.31 1.15
C THR A 47 20.04 4.79 1.43
N ASN A 48 20.50 5.26 2.60
CA ASN A 48 20.35 6.65 3.08
C ASN A 48 18.90 7.16 2.97
N PRO A 49 17.95 6.52 3.69
CA PRO A 49 16.54 6.83 3.56
C PRO A 49 16.23 8.27 3.98
N SER A 50 15.49 8.97 3.14
CA SER A 50 14.93 10.28 3.47
C SER A 50 13.56 10.46 2.82
N ILE A 51 12.70 11.28 3.42
CA ILE A 51 11.38 11.59 2.86
C ILE A 51 11.53 12.22 1.47
N ALA A 52 12.41 13.20 1.31
CA ALA A 52 12.58 13.93 0.05
C ALA A 52 13.08 13.04 -1.11
N SER A 53 14.11 12.21 -0.87
CA SER A 53 14.66 11.30 -1.89
C SER A 53 13.63 10.23 -2.28
N SER A 54 12.92 9.68 -1.30
CA SER A 54 11.87 8.69 -1.49
C SER A 54 10.69 9.23 -2.28
N VAL A 55 10.20 10.41 -1.95
CA VAL A 55 9.09 11.06 -2.68
C VAL A 55 9.49 11.33 -4.12
N LYS A 56 10.71 11.80 -4.37
CA LYS A 56 11.24 12.00 -5.74
C LYS A 56 11.27 10.68 -6.51
N TYR A 57 11.68 9.58 -5.87
CA TYR A 57 11.66 8.24 -6.48
C TYR A 57 10.23 7.78 -6.79
N LEU A 58 9.32 7.83 -5.81
CA LEU A 58 7.94 7.40 -5.96
C LEU A 58 7.18 8.23 -7.03
N LYS A 59 7.48 9.52 -7.19
CA LYS A 59 6.92 10.35 -8.27
C LYS A 59 7.35 9.88 -9.67
N LYS A 60 8.56 9.32 -9.81
CA LYS A 60 9.09 8.82 -11.08
C LYS A 60 8.70 7.36 -11.36
N THR A 61 8.48 6.58 -10.32
CA THR A 61 8.27 5.14 -10.41
C THR A 61 6.82 4.78 -10.04
N GLN A 62 5.94 4.81 -11.03
CA GLN A 62 4.50 4.61 -10.87
C GLN A 62 4.15 3.34 -10.07
N TRP A 63 4.69 2.18 -10.46
CA TRP A 63 4.39 0.91 -9.79
C TRP A 63 4.81 0.91 -8.31
N ALA A 64 5.87 1.64 -7.96
CA ALA A 64 6.33 1.77 -6.57
C ALA A 64 5.37 2.67 -5.78
N ARG A 65 4.91 3.77 -6.39
CA ARG A 65 3.86 4.64 -5.81
C ARG A 65 2.57 3.87 -5.55
N GLU A 66 2.12 3.08 -6.52
CA GLU A 66 0.90 2.28 -6.35
C GLU A 66 1.09 1.20 -5.27
N LYS A 67 2.27 0.61 -5.17
CA LYS A 67 2.57 -0.40 -4.13
C LYS A 67 2.54 0.21 -2.73
N ILE A 68 3.11 1.41 -2.52
CA ILE A 68 3.06 2.08 -1.21
C ILE A 68 1.64 2.58 -0.88
N GLU A 69 0.89 3.07 -1.87
CA GLU A 69 -0.52 3.47 -1.70
C GLU A 69 -1.41 2.27 -1.33
N ASN A 70 -1.20 1.10 -1.95
CA ASN A 70 -1.88 -0.14 -1.56
C ASN A 70 -1.55 -0.53 -0.11
N PHE A 71 -0.29 -0.40 0.29
CA PHE A 71 0.11 -0.69 1.66
C PHE A 71 -0.54 0.26 2.65
N TYR A 72 -0.56 1.55 2.32
CA TYR A 72 -1.25 2.56 3.12
C TYR A 72 -2.74 2.24 3.29
N LEU A 73 -3.44 1.86 2.21
CA LEU A 73 -4.85 1.50 2.30
C LEU A 73 -5.10 0.25 3.17
N TYR A 74 -4.34 -0.83 2.96
CA TYR A 74 -4.70 -2.13 3.52
C TYR A 74 -3.96 -2.51 4.80
N ARG A 75 -2.75 -1.98 5.03
CA ARG A 75 -1.97 -2.23 6.25
C ARG A 75 -2.11 -1.09 7.23
N PHE A 76 -2.04 0.16 6.76
CA PHE A 76 -2.09 1.33 7.65
C PHE A 76 -3.52 1.79 7.95
N LYS A 77 -4.37 2.02 6.95
CA LYS A 77 -5.79 2.40 7.15
C LYS A 77 -6.73 1.20 7.31
N ARG A 78 -6.22 -0.01 7.04
CA ARG A 78 -6.95 -1.30 7.12
C ARG A 78 -8.33 -1.26 6.46
N MET A 79 -8.38 -0.64 5.28
CA MET A 79 -9.58 -0.58 4.46
C MET A 79 -9.99 -1.98 3.99
N PRO A 80 -11.28 -2.24 3.72
CA PRO A 80 -11.72 -3.49 3.13
C PRO A 80 -10.98 -3.74 1.81
N ARG A 81 -10.65 -5.00 1.53
CA ARG A 81 -10.05 -5.37 0.25
C ARG A 81 -10.99 -4.99 -0.88
N ALA A 82 -10.43 -4.37 -1.91
CA ALA A 82 -11.15 -4.10 -3.15
C ALA A 82 -11.62 -5.41 -3.82
N SER A 83 -12.67 -5.32 -4.66
CA SER A 83 -13.05 -6.41 -5.56
C SER A 83 -11.96 -6.64 -6.61
N ASN A 84 -12.02 -7.76 -7.34
CA ASN A 84 -11.04 -8.02 -8.42
C ASN A 84 -11.05 -6.92 -9.49
N GLU A 85 -12.23 -6.41 -9.84
CA GLU A 85 -12.41 -5.31 -10.81
C GLU A 85 -11.77 -4.01 -10.30
N GLU A 86 -12.04 -3.64 -9.05
CA GLU A 86 -11.46 -2.45 -8.43
C GLU A 86 -9.95 -2.59 -8.22
N PHE A 87 -9.44 -3.81 -7.99
CA PHE A 87 -8.00 -4.07 -7.91
C PHE A 87 -7.26 -3.85 -9.22
N ALA A 88 -7.93 -4.00 -10.36
CA ALA A 88 -7.36 -3.69 -11.68
C ALA A 88 -7.14 -2.18 -11.88
N LEU A 89 -7.81 -1.35 -11.07
CA LEU A 89 -7.64 0.10 -11.10
C LEU A 89 -6.49 0.56 -10.18
N PRO A 90 -5.85 1.71 -10.50
CA PRO A 90 -4.89 2.35 -9.62
C PRO A 90 -5.50 2.62 -8.23
N PRO A 91 -4.73 2.55 -7.13
CA PRO A 91 -5.26 2.70 -5.77
C PRO A 91 -6.06 3.99 -5.53
N ARG A 92 -5.64 5.11 -6.14
CA ARG A 92 -6.34 6.40 -6.06
C ARG A 92 -7.64 6.47 -6.86
N ALA A 93 -7.82 5.59 -7.84
CA ALA A 93 -9.02 5.54 -8.68
C ALA A 93 -10.12 4.62 -8.12
N ARG A 94 -9.83 3.90 -7.03
CA ARG A 94 -10.74 2.96 -6.39
C ARG A 94 -11.82 3.66 -5.57
N THR A 95 -12.97 3.02 -5.51
CA THR A 95 -14.14 3.49 -4.78
C THR A 95 -14.29 2.82 -3.42
N PHE A 96 -14.83 3.54 -2.45
CA PHE A 96 -15.14 2.99 -1.11
C PHE A 96 -16.58 3.35 -0.71
N PRO A 97 -17.35 2.38 -0.20
CA PRO A 97 -18.69 2.62 0.34
C PRO A 97 -18.72 3.74 1.40
N HIS A 98 -19.84 4.45 1.48
CA HIS A 98 -20.07 5.47 2.49
C HIS A 98 -20.02 4.89 3.90
N GLY A 99 -19.61 5.72 4.87
CA GLY A 99 -19.59 5.37 6.30
C GLY A 99 -18.42 4.47 6.72
N LEU A 100 -17.56 4.06 5.78
CA LEU A 100 -16.32 3.37 6.13
C LEU A 100 -15.32 4.34 6.76
N LYS A 101 -14.81 3.96 7.93
CA LYS A 101 -13.77 4.69 8.64
C LYS A 101 -12.48 3.85 8.66
N PRO A 102 -11.31 4.46 8.40
CA PRO A 102 -10.04 3.80 8.62
C PRO A 102 -9.93 3.22 10.03
N LYS A 103 -9.32 2.04 10.15
CA LYS A 103 -8.98 1.46 11.45
C LYS A 103 -7.53 1.79 11.80
N GLN A 104 -7.17 1.50 13.04
CA GLN A 104 -5.79 1.64 13.52
C GLN A 104 -4.82 0.81 12.66
N PRO A 105 -3.59 1.29 12.43
CA PRO A 105 -2.59 0.58 11.66
C PRO A 105 -2.33 -0.84 12.18
N MET A 106 -2.06 -1.74 11.25
CA MET A 106 -1.63 -3.10 11.58
C MET A 106 -0.21 -3.04 12.10
N GLU A 107 0.03 -3.51 13.32
CA GLU A 107 1.39 -3.71 13.82
C GLU A 107 2.10 -4.77 12.99
N LEU A 108 3.32 -4.46 12.57
CA LEU A 108 4.16 -5.34 11.76
C LEU A 108 5.52 -5.44 12.40
N THR A 109 6.16 -6.61 12.27
CA THR A 109 7.55 -6.82 12.63
C THR A 109 8.31 -7.34 11.41
N VAL A 110 9.61 -7.09 11.35
CA VAL A 110 10.48 -7.59 10.28
C VAL A 110 10.34 -9.10 10.15
N ASP A 111 10.41 -9.82 11.26
CA ASP A 111 10.28 -11.29 11.29
C ASP A 111 8.93 -11.77 10.76
N SER A 112 7.83 -11.12 11.16
CA SER A 112 6.49 -11.46 10.67
C SER A 112 6.37 -11.29 9.16
N ILE A 113 6.94 -10.19 8.62
CA ILE A 113 6.94 -9.93 7.19
C ILE A 113 7.78 -10.98 6.46
N LEU A 114 8.99 -11.28 6.94
CA LEU A 114 9.87 -12.28 6.35
C LEU A 114 9.24 -13.68 6.38
N ALA A 115 8.62 -14.07 7.50
CA ALA A 115 7.90 -15.34 7.62
C ALA A 115 6.72 -15.41 6.64
N SER A 116 5.94 -14.32 6.50
CA SER A 116 4.85 -14.26 5.53
C SER A 116 5.36 -14.36 4.08
N GLN A 117 6.47 -13.70 3.76
CA GLN A 117 7.09 -13.76 2.42
C GLN A 117 7.63 -15.16 2.12
N ALA A 118 8.30 -15.81 3.09
CA ALA A 118 8.79 -17.17 2.97
C ALA A 118 7.64 -18.17 2.74
N LYS A 119 6.55 -18.04 3.51
CA LYS A 119 5.35 -18.88 3.33
C LYS A 119 4.73 -18.71 1.92
N ALA A 120 4.63 -17.47 1.44
CA ALA A 120 4.11 -17.18 0.10
C ALA A 120 5.03 -17.76 -1.00
N ALA A 121 6.35 -17.64 -0.85
CA ALA A 121 7.33 -18.19 -1.79
C ALA A 121 7.27 -19.73 -1.85
N SER A 122 7.21 -20.40 -0.70
CA SER A 122 7.06 -21.86 -0.63
C SER A 122 5.75 -22.33 -1.27
N ALA A 123 4.63 -21.66 -0.99
CA ALA A 123 3.34 -22.00 -1.61
C ALA A 123 3.35 -21.83 -3.14
N HIS A 124 4.02 -20.80 -3.66
CA HIS A 124 4.19 -20.60 -5.10
C HIS A 124 5.06 -21.70 -5.72
N LYS A 125 6.17 -22.07 -5.06
CA LYS A 125 7.05 -23.16 -5.50
C LYS A 125 6.33 -24.49 -5.60
N GLU A 126 5.53 -24.84 -4.59
CA GLU A 126 4.74 -26.09 -4.60
C GLU A 126 3.69 -26.10 -5.73
N ARG A 127 2.97 -25.00 -5.93
CA ARG A 127 2.02 -24.89 -7.06
C ARG A 127 2.69 -25.00 -8.42
N SER A 128 3.89 -24.46 -8.58
CA SER A 128 4.64 -24.53 -9.83
C SER A 128 5.17 -25.93 -10.13
N LYS A 129 5.40 -26.78 -9.12
CA LYS A 129 5.83 -28.18 -9.32
C LYS A 129 4.69 -29.10 -9.75
N LEU A 130 3.45 -28.72 -9.44
CA LEU A 130 2.22 -29.47 -9.75
C LEU A 130 1.68 -29.21 -11.17
N ARG A 131 2.33 -28.31 -11.93
CA ARG A 131 1.95 -27.89 -13.27
C ARG A 131 3.00 -28.34 -14.27
#